data_AF-A0A2S6ST12-F1
#
_entry.id   AF-A0A2S6ST12-F1
#
_cell.length_a   1.000
_cell.length_b   1.000
_cell.length_c   1.000
_cell.angle_alpha   90.00
_cell.angle_beta   90.00
_cell.angle_gamma   90.00
#
_symmetry.space_group_name_H-M   'P 1'
#
loop_
_entity.id
_entity.type
_entity.pdbx_description
1 polymer ?
#
loop_
_entity_poly.entity_id
_entity_poly.type
_entity_poly.pdbx_seq_one_letter_code
_entity_poly.pdbx_strand_id
1 'polypeptide(L)'
;MNERAKAILDFWYIQSSIKDWFTKNNEYDEKIKIFFFEDFQKAIKNEYDEWQDNPEECVALVILLDQFSRNLYRNSEKAFSQDYKTRL
;
A
#
# COMPACT_ATOMS: atom_id res chain seq x y z
N MET A 1 2.64 -11.12 13.84
CA MET A 1 2.88 -10.20 12.72
C MET A 1 3.14 -11.02 11.47
N ASN A 2 2.23 -10.93 10.51
CA ASN A 2 2.33 -11.50 9.17
C ASN A 2 3.61 -11.01 8.46
N GLU A 3 4.35 -11.91 7.81
CA GLU A 3 5.61 -11.56 7.15
C GLU A 3 5.44 -10.57 6.00
N ARG A 4 4.32 -10.64 5.26
CA ARG A 4 4.02 -9.68 4.19
C ARG A 4 3.65 -8.31 4.75
N ALA A 5 2.84 -8.26 5.81
CA ALA A 5 2.53 -7.00 6.48
C ALA A 5 3.80 -6.31 6.98
N LYS A 6 4.72 -7.08 7.60
CA LYS A 6 6.03 -6.58 8.02
C LYS A 6 6.84 -6.02 6.84
N ALA A 7 6.91 -6.75 5.72
CA ALA A 7 7.67 -6.29 4.55
C ALA A 7 7.12 -4.96 3.98
N ILE A 8 5.80 -4.76 4.00
CA ILE A 8 5.16 -3.51 3.57
C ILE A 8 5.51 -2.37 4.55
N LEU A 9 5.42 -2.61 5.85
CA LEU A 9 5.76 -1.63 6.88
C LEU A 9 7.24 -1.25 6.83
N ASP A 10 8.14 -2.23 6.70
CA ASP A 10 9.58 -2.01 6.60
C ASP A 10 9.93 -1.22 5.32
N PHE A 11 9.30 -1.56 4.19
CA PHE A 11 9.47 -0.79 2.96
C PHE A 11 9.01 0.66 3.13
N TRP A 12 7.83 0.85 3.72
CA TRP A 12 7.25 2.18 3.89
C TRP A 12 8.05 3.04 4.88
N TYR A 13 8.34 2.54 6.08
CA TYR A 13 8.92 3.34 7.15
C TYR A 13 10.45 3.37 7.18
N ILE A 14 11.12 2.33 6.69
CA ILE A 14 12.59 2.21 6.80
C ILE A 14 13.26 2.50 5.45
N GLN A 15 12.69 2.01 4.35
CA GLN A 15 13.31 2.09 3.02
C GLN A 15 12.84 3.29 2.20
N SER A 16 11.82 4.02 2.67
CA SER A 16 11.25 5.16 1.97
C SER A 16 11.40 6.43 2.79
N SER A 17 11.49 7.56 2.10
CA SER A 17 11.50 8.87 2.73
C SER A 17 10.19 9.61 2.49
N ILE A 18 9.92 10.63 3.30
CA ILE A 18 8.82 11.60 3.09
C ILE A 18 8.85 12.14 1.65
N LYS A 19 10.05 12.36 1.09
CA LYS A 19 10.19 12.85 -0.29
C LYS A 19 9.66 11.85 -1.30
N ASP A 20 9.86 10.55 -1.11
CA ASP A 20 9.36 9.50 -2.00
C ASP A 20 7.83 9.38 -1.97
N TRP A 21 7.22 9.66 -0.81
CA TRP A 21 5.76 9.62 -0.65
C TRP A 21 5.09 10.79 -1.38
N PHE A 22 5.61 12.01 -1.21
CA PHE A 22 4.96 13.23 -1.72
C PHE A 22 5.46 13.68 -3.09
N THR A 23 6.65 13.24 -3.53
CA THR A 23 7.19 13.60 -4.85
C THR A 23 6.85 12.52 -5.86
N LYS A 24 6.48 12.92 -7.07
CA LYS A 24 6.39 11.98 -8.19
C LYS A 24 7.78 11.44 -8.51
N ASN A 25 8.00 10.16 -8.22
CA ASN A 25 9.24 9.46 -8.51
C ASN A 25 8.91 8.14 -9.22
N ASN A 26 9.08 8.12 -10.55
CA ASN A 26 8.75 6.95 -11.36
C ASN A 26 9.54 5.70 -10.96
N GLU A 27 10.80 5.84 -10.51
CA GLU A 27 11.60 4.69 -10.08
C GLU A 27 11.06 4.08 -8.78
N TYR A 28 10.57 4.92 -7.87
CA TYR A 28 9.94 4.47 -6.64
C TYR A 28 8.58 3.82 -6.91
N ASP A 29 7.79 4.40 -7.82
CA ASP A 29 6.50 3.82 -8.22
C ASP A 29 6.68 2.44 -8.89
N GLU A 30 7.70 2.29 -9.75
CA GLU A 30 8.02 0.99 -10.34
C GLU A 30 8.51 -0.02 -9.31
N LYS A 31 9.25 0.39 -8.27
CA LYS A 31 9.58 -0.49 -7.14
C LYS A 31 8.31 -0.98 -6.43
N ILE A 32 7.38 -0.09 -6.11
CA ILE A 32 6.10 -0.47 -5.49
C ILE A 32 5.37 -1.49 -6.36
N LYS A 33 5.32 -1.24 -7.68
CA LYS A 33 4.67 -2.12 -8.64
C LYS A 33 5.35 -3.50 -8.72
N ILE A 34 6.67 -3.56 -8.75
CA ILE A 34 7.41 -4.83 -8.84
C ILE A 34 7.23 -5.66 -7.57
N PHE A 35 7.29 -5.04 -6.39
CA PHE A 35 7.35 -5.77 -5.12
C PHE A 35 5.99 -6.00 -4.45
N PHE A 36 5.00 -5.16 -4.72
CA PHE A 36 3.75 -5.11 -3.95
C PHE A 36 2.47 -5.04 -4.80
N PHE A 37 2.56 -5.10 -6.14
CA PHE A 37 1.36 -5.10 -6.97
C PHE A 37 0.48 -6.32 -6.74
N GLU A 38 1.06 -7.49 -6.48
CA GLU A 38 0.29 -8.69 -6.15
C GLU A 38 -0.45 -8.54 -4.82
N ASP A 39 0.21 -8.03 -3.77
CA ASP A 39 -0.42 -7.81 -2.46
C ASP A 39 -1.53 -6.76 -2.56
N PHE A 40 -1.33 -5.70 -3.37
CA PHE A 40 -2.37 -4.73 -3.65
C PHE A 40 -3.60 -5.39 -4.32
N GLN A 41 -3.40 -6.27 -5.30
CA GLN A 41 -4.51 -7.00 -5.93
C GLN A 41 -5.25 -7.91 -4.93
N LYS A 42 -4.52 -8.58 -4.03
CA LYS A 42 -5.10 -9.39 -2.96
C LYS A 42 -5.92 -8.55 -1.97
N ALA A 43 -5.41 -7.38 -1.58
CA ALA A 43 -6.12 -6.43 -0.73
C ALA A 43 -7.41 -5.90 -1.39
N ILE A 44 -7.39 -5.63 -2.70
CA ILE A 44 -8.62 -5.25 -3.44
C ILE A 44 -9.66 -6.39 -3.43
N LYS A 45 -9.22 -7.65 -3.35
CA LYS A 45 -10.10 -8.83 -3.31
C LYS A 45 -10.51 -9.26 -1.90
N ASN A 46 -10.18 -8.49 -0.86
CA ASN A 46 -10.46 -8.82 0.54
C ASN A 46 -9.71 -10.07 1.05
N GLU A 47 -8.62 -10.47 0.38
CA GLU A 47 -7.83 -11.65 0.78
C GLU A 47 -6.96 -11.38 2.03
N TYR A 48 -6.94 -10.15 2.54
CA TYR A 48 -6.23 -9.72 3.75
C TYR A 48 -7.15 -9.10 4.81
N ASP A 49 -8.46 -9.38 4.77
CA ASP A 49 -9.41 -8.81 5.74
C ASP A 49 -9.06 -9.18 7.19
N GLU A 50 -8.47 -10.35 7.41
CA GLU A 50 -7.94 -10.81 8.71
C GLU A 50 -6.86 -9.88 9.30
N TRP A 51 -6.18 -9.07 8.49
CA TRP A 51 -5.19 -8.10 8.98
C TRP A 51 -5.83 -6.97 9.79
N GLN A 52 -7.15 -6.75 9.64
CA GLN A 52 -7.87 -5.75 10.42
C GLN A 52 -7.90 -6.06 11.92
N ASP A 53 -7.76 -7.34 12.30
CA ASP A 53 -7.78 -7.78 13.70
C ASP A 53 -6.48 -7.44 14.45
N ASN A 54 -5.43 -7.03 13.74
CA ASN A 54 -4.15 -6.63 14.32
C ASN A 54 -3.80 -5.17 13.93
N PRO A 55 -3.50 -4.29 14.89
CA PRO A 55 -3.21 -2.89 14.60
C PRO A 55 -2.08 -2.66 13.58
N GLU A 56 -0.99 -3.43 13.65
CA GLU A 56 0.16 -3.26 12.75
C GLU A 56 -0.17 -3.73 11.33
N GLU A 57 -0.86 -4.86 11.23
CA GLU A 57 -1.24 -5.45 9.94
C GLU A 57 -2.34 -4.62 9.26
N CYS A 58 -3.23 -4.01 10.05
CA CYS A 58 -4.22 -3.05 9.57
C CYS A 58 -3.55 -1.82 8.94
N VAL A 59 -2.48 -1.30 9.53
CA VAL A 59 -1.70 -0.20 8.91
C VAL A 59 -1.09 -0.64 7.59
N ALA A 60 -0.55 -1.87 7.49
CA ALA A 60 -0.05 -2.39 6.23
C ALA A 60 -1.15 -2.47 5.15
N LEU A 61 -2.36 -2.86 5.54
CA LEU A 61 -3.52 -2.90 4.64
C LEU A 61 -3.91 -1.50 4.15
N VAL A 62 -3.89 -0.49 5.03
CA VAL A 62 -4.12 0.91 4.65
C VAL A 62 -3.04 1.42 3.69
N ILE A 63 -1.77 1.07 3.92
CA ILE A 63 -0.67 1.45 3.02
C ILE A 63 -0.90 0.85 1.62
N LEU A 64 -1.30 -0.43 1.51
CA LEU A 64 -1.61 -1.04 0.22
C LEU A 64 -2.76 -0.30 -0.49
N LEU A 65 -3.88 -0.13 0.20
CA LEU A 65 -5.12 0.34 -0.41
C LEU A 65 -5.12 1.85 -0.69
N ASP A 66 -4.53 2.66 0.17
CA ASP A 66 -4.53 4.12 0.03
C ASP A 66 -3.21 4.65 -0.55
N GLN A 67 -2.07 4.33 0.08
CA GLN A 67 -0.79 4.93 -0.31
C GLN A 67 -0.28 4.34 -1.64
N PHE A 68 -0.19 3.01 -1.74
CA PHE A 68 0.30 2.36 -2.97
C PHE A 68 -0.64 2.56 -4.15
N SER A 69 -1.96 2.63 -3.93
CA SER A 69 -2.92 2.98 -4.99
C SER A 69 -2.57 4.33 -5.64
N ARG A 70 -2.20 5.34 -4.84
CA ARG A 70 -1.79 6.67 -5.33
C ARG A 70 -0.47 6.65 -6.09
N ASN A 71 0.49 5.81 -5.67
CA ASN A 71 1.74 5.59 -6.40
C ASN A 71 1.53 4.82 -7.72
N LEU A 72 0.70 3.77 -7.72
CA LEU A 72 0.47 2.89 -8.87
C LEU A 72 -0.39 3.53 -9.96
N TYR A 73 -1.34 4.39 -9.59
CA TYR A 73 -2.30 5.00 -10.52
C TYR A 73 -2.22 6.54 -10.55
N ARG A 74 -1.00 7.10 -10.49
CA ARG A 74 -0.81 8.57 -10.53
C ARG A 74 -1.57 9.21 -11.68
N ASN A 75 -2.19 10.36 -11.40
CA ASN A 75 -3.01 11.14 -12.34
C ASN A 75 -4.25 10.38 -12.89
N SER A 76 -4.70 9.32 -12.22
CA SER A 76 -5.93 8.60 -12.57
C SER A 76 -6.89 8.56 -11.38
N GLU A 77 -8.19 8.62 -11.67
CA GLU A 77 -9.24 8.41 -10.67
C GLU A 77 -9.11 7.06 -9.95
N LYS A 78 -8.46 6.07 -10.59
CA LYS A 78 -8.16 4.77 -9.99
C LYS A 78 -7.33 4.86 -8.71
N ALA A 79 -6.52 5.93 -8.55
CA ALA A 79 -5.75 6.19 -7.34
C ALA A 79 -6.60 6.24 -6.07
N PHE A 80 -7.86 6.67 -6.20
CA PHE A 80 -8.79 6.84 -5.08
C PHE A 80 -9.85 5.73 -5.00
N SER A 81 -9.79 4.74 -5.90
CA SER A 81 -10.83 3.73 -6.05
C SER A 81 -10.97 2.82 -4.83
N GLN A 82 -9.94 2.73 -3.99
CA GLN A 82 -9.93 1.89 -2.79
C GLN A 82 -10.04 2.67 -1.49
N ASP A 83 -10.12 4.02 -1.53
CA ASP A 83 -10.21 4.87 -0.34
C ASP A 83 -11.41 4.52 0.55
N TYR A 84 -12.49 3.95 0.00
CA TYR A 84 -13.65 3.55 0.79
C TYR A 84 -13.35 2.39 1.76
N LYS A 85 -12.37 1.54 1.43
CA LYS A 85 -11.98 0.40 2.26
C LYS A 85 -11.10 0.79 3.45
N THR A 86 -10.55 2.00 3.45
CA THR A 86 -9.63 2.49 4.50
C THR A 86 -10.29 3.49 5.45
N ARG A 87 -11.62 3.62 5.42
CA ARG A 87 -12.40 4.61 6.20
C ARG A 87 -13.14 4.03 7.42
N LEU A 88 -12.88 2.77 7.78
CA LEU A 88 -13.55 2.09 8.91
C LEU A 88 -13.22 2.73 10.26
#